data_AF-A0A7K2VDW0-F1
#
_entry.id   AF-A0A7K2VDW0-F1
#
_cell.length_a   1.000
_cell.length_b   1.000
_cell.length_c   1.000
_cell.angle_alpha   90.00
_cell.angle_beta   90.00
_cell.angle_gamma   90.00
#
_symmetry.space_group_name_H-M   'P 1'
#
loop_
_entity.id
_entity.type
_entity.pdbx_description
1 polymer ?
#
loop_
_entity_poly.entity_id
_entity_poly.type
_entity_poly.pdbx_seq_one_letter_code
_entity_poly.pdbx_strand_id
1 'polypeptide(L)' 'TVRQGDTLSTIAARHGVSWQRVYEANRSVIGADPNLIVPGQRLAL' A
#
# COMPACT_ATOMS: atom_id res chain seq x y z
N THR A 1 5.21 -4.23 -5.36
CA THR A 1 6.23 -4.06 -4.31
C THR A 1 6.44 -2.59 -4.07
N VAL A 2 6.46 -2.18 -2.80
CA VAL A 2 6.69 -0.79 -2.38
C VAL A 2 8.11 -0.37 -2.71
N ARG A 3 8.28 0.84 -3.25
CA ARG A 3 9.57 1.48 -3.52
C ARG A 3 9.76 2.69 -2.61
N GLN A 4 10.99 3.17 -2.49
CA GLN A 4 11.28 4.40 -1.77
C GLN A 4 10.46 5.55 -2.37
N GLY A 5 9.77 6.31 -1.51
CA GLY A 5 8.90 7.41 -1.91
C GLY A 5 7.48 7.01 -2.31
N ASP A 6 7.15 5.72 -2.34
CA ASP A 6 5.75 5.30 -2.54
C ASP A 6 4.93 5.56 -1.25
N THR A 7 3.68 5.99 -1.46
CA THR A 7 2.60 5.93 -0.47
C THR A 7 1.48 5.02 -0.99
N LEU A 8 0.59 4.57 -0.10
CA LEU A 8 -0.60 3.81 -0.52
C LEU A 8 -1.42 4.57 -1.57
N SER A 9 -1.53 5.89 -1.45
CA SER A 9 -2.22 6.74 -2.43
C SER A 9 -1.54 6.72 -3.80
N THR A 10 -0.21 6.87 -3.87
CA THR A 10 0.50 6.83 -5.15
C THR A 10 0.46 5.45 -5.81
N ILE A 11 0.49 4.38 -5.00
CA ILE A 11 0.38 3.01 -5.50
C ILE A 11 -1.04 2.78 -6.02
N ALA A 12 -2.06 3.10 -5.22
CA ALA A 12 -3.45 2.90 -5.60
C ALA A 12 -3.84 3.69 -6.86
N ALA A 13 -3.36 4.93 -7.00
CA ALA A 13 -3.59 5.76 -8.18
C ALA A 13 -3.06 5.13 -9.47
N ARG A 14 -1.89 4.47 -9.43
CA ARG A 14 -1.32 3.75 -10.60
C ARG A 14 -2.18 2.56 -11.04
N HIS A 15 -2.98 2.01 -10.13
CA HIS A 15 -3.85 0.86 -10.36
C HIS A 15 -5.33 1.23 -10.50
N GLY A 16 -5.67 2.53 -10.48
CA GLY A 16 -7.05 3.00 -10.61
C GLY A 16 -7.96 2.59 -9.45
N VAL A 17 -7.40 2.31 -8.27
CA VAL A 17 -8.14 1.93 -7.06
C VAL A 17 -7.96 2.96 -5.96
N SER A 18 -8.76 2.87 -4.90
CA SER A 18 -8.60 3.70 -3.71
C SER A 18 -7.48 3.14 -2.81
N TRP A 19 -6.79 4.03 -2.09
CA TRP A 19 -5.75 3.61 -1.15
C TRP A 19 -6.32 2.76 -0.01
N GLN A 20 -7.58 3.00 0.37
CA GLN A 20 -8.30 2.22 1.37
C GLN A 20 -8.46 0.76 0.91
N ARG A 21 -8.80 0.53 -0.37
CA ARG A 21 -8.91 -0.82 -0.92
C ARG A 21 -7.56 -1.56 -0.87
N VAL A 22 -6.48 -0.86 -1.20
CA VAL A 22 -5.12 -1.41 -1.07
C VAL A 22 -4.80 -1.73 0.39
N TYR A 23 -5.12 -0.83 1.32
CA TYR A 23 -4.89 -1.07 2.75
C TYR A 23 -5.69 -2.27 3.27
N GLU A 24 -6.98 -2.35 2.98
CA GLU A 24 -7.86 -3.43 3.42
C GLU A 24 -7.36 -4.79 2.93
N ALA A 25 -6.97 -4.87 1.66
CA ALA A 25 -6.42 -6.10 1.07
C ALA A 25 -5.06 -6.52 1.68
N ASN A 26 -4.34 -5.59 2.32
CA ASN A 26 -2.97 -5.80 2.81
C ASN A 26 -2.82 -5.55 4.31
N ARG A 27 -3.92 -5.45 5.05
CA ARG A 27 -3.91 -5.08 6.48
C ARG A 27 -3.09 -6.03 7.34
N SER A 28 -3.04 -7.31 6.98
CA SER A 28 -2.20 -8.31 7.64
C SER A 28 -0.69 -8.07 7.47
N VAL A 29 -0.29 -7.40 6.40
CA VAL A 29 1.13 -7.10 6.09
C VAL A 29 1.49 -5.69 6.53
N ILE A 30 0.58 -4.72 6.41
CA ILE A 30 0.80 -3.30 6.77
C ILE A 30 0.66 -3.09 8.28
N GLY A 31 -0.21 -3.87 8.95
CA GLY A 31 -0.51 -3.68 10.36
C GLY A 31 -1.53 -2.57 10.58
N ALA A 32 -1.49 -1.96 11.77
CA ALA A 32 -2.51 -0.99 12.20
C ALA A 32 -2.33 0.41 11.60
N ASP A 33 -1.11 0.77 11.19
CA ASP A 33 -0.81 2.09 10.62
C ASP A 33 -0.71 2.02 9.09
N PRO A 34 -1.70 2.53 8.34
CA PRO A 34 -1.69 2.53 6.87
C PRO A 34 -0.58 3.42 6.27
N ASN A 35 0.00 4.35 7.03
CA ASN A 35 1.06 5.22 6.53
C ASN A 35 2.46 4.56 6.65
N LEU A 36 2.57 3.48 7.43
CA LEU A 36 3.83 2.79 7.65
C LEU A 36 4.00 1.64 6.64
N ILE A 37 4.36 1.99 5.41
CA ILE A 37 4.81 1.02 4.40
C ILE A 37 6.31 1.15 4.16
N VAL A 38 6.99 0.02 3.96
CA VAL A 38 8.45 -0.01 3.81
C VAL A 38 8.85 -0.53 2.42
N PRO A 39 9.95 0.00 1.83
CA PRO A 39 10.47 -0.53 0.57
C PRO A 39 10.70 -2.05 0.64
N GLY A 40 10.34 -2.75 -0.44
CA GLY A 40 10.43 -4.22 -0.52
C GLY A 40 9.16 -4.95 -0.05
N GLN A 41 8.24 -4.28 0.63
CA GLN A 41 6.96 -4.86 1.03
C GLN A 41 6.11 -5.22 -0.22
N ARG A 42 5.57 -6.43 -0.25
CA ARG A 42 4.70 -6.90 -1.35
C ARG A 42 3.24 -6.66 -0.98
N LEU A 43 2.59 -5.79 -1.72
CA LEU A 43 1.16 -5.53 -1.61
C LEU A 43 0.41 -6.28 -2.71
N ALA A 44 -0.72 -6.89 -2.37
CA ALA A 44 -1.74 -7.35 -3.29
C ALA A 44 -2.51 -6.15 -3.85
N LEU A 45 -2.67 -6.08 -5.18
CA LEU A 45 -3.27 -4.96 -5.90
C LEU A 45 -4.33 -5.46 -6.88
#